data_AF-A0A0D2LAU0-F1
#
_entry.id   AF-A0A0D2LAU0-F1
#
_cell.length_a   1.000
_cell.length_b   1.000
_cell.length_c   1.000
_cell.angle_alpha   90.00
_cell.angle_beta   90.00
_cell.angle_gamma   90.00
#
_symmetry.space_group_name_H-M   'P 1'
#
loop_
_entity.id
_entity.type
_entity.pdbx_description
1 polymer ?
#
loop_
_entity_poly.entity_id
_entity_poly.type
_entity_poly.pdbx_seq_one_letter_code
_entity_poly.pdbx_strand_id
1 'polypeptide(L)'
;MSIAKGPATNVHPAKGGDPAAAPAPSSSIRQEVSLDAIAGQANRLAQESLSFLLKHGPDTAYGGFHATLNRGGVVVAPYDKGIVQQARHCWAMSHAVASRAVQGEQAKRAEAAARSTWAFMNKAMRRPDGLWAWLVTRSGSRVVDPGPSLYGHFFVIYAAVEFSKAFGDAAALKTALATFRAVDSAFHDSTHGGYNETSSFPVLHSVRLPESIAALYNATGDEAVLVRLQELTQLVTSRLITKHNAIYEFYDPATWTPVGPPSINFGHNLESAWVVAEANRVMVNKGKLSATAAGAAAAKLAALRAAALRDGYDQEHGGVFEAGVPGQASGTGEGASTKKVWWIQAESMLALLQADLKSEDPTLLKQLNGTLEFVRTHIYDPVDGEWVWQTDAAGSVIEPYYYQKGNIWKASYHSLRSMLFMQQWIKERAGA
;
A
#
# COMPACT_ATOMS: atom_id res chain seq x y z
N MET A 1 -34.20 65.70 49.57
CA MET A 1 -35.35 64.95 49.01
C MET A 1 -34.85 63.53 48.71
N SER A 2 -34.92 62.54 49.59
CA SER A 2 -36.03 62.01 50.39
C SER A 2 -36.98 61.12 49.57
N ILE A 3 -36.92 59.79 49.86
CA ILE A 3 -37.98 58.73 49.90
C ILE A 3 -38.75 58.43 48.60
N ALA A 4 -39.22 57.21 48.24
CA ALA A 4 -39.62 55.98 48.96
C ALA A 4 -39.64 54.77 47.97
N LYS A 5 -39.16 53.57 48.32
CA LYS A 5 -39.83 52.36 48.90
C LYS A 5 -41.10 51.82 48.20
N GLY A 6 -40.98 50.59 47.70
CA GLY A 6 -41.94 49.47 47.89
C GLY A 6 -42.38 48.71 46.61
N PRO A 7 -42.83 47.43 46.68
CA PRO A 7 -42.58 46.38 47.68
C PRO A 7 -42.06 45.05 47.07
N ALA A 8 -41.66 44.15 47.97
CA ALA A 8 -41.18 42.79 47.70
C ALA A 8 -42.30 41.83 47.28
N THR A 9 -41.96 40.85 46.44
CA THR A 9 -42.67 39.57 46.36
C THR A 9 -41.68 38.43 46.54
N ASN A 10 -41.93 37.63 47.58
CA ASN A 10 -41.25 36.38 47.88
C ASN A 10 -41.71 35.30 46.89
N VAL A 11 -40.76 34.64 46.22
CA VAL A 11 -40.99 33.33 45.61
C VAL A 11 -39.92 32.38 46.12
N HIS A 12 -40.36 31.29 46.74
CA HIS A 12 -39.54 30.21 47.27
C HIS A 12 -38.64 29.59 46.19
N PRO A 13 -37.39 29.18 46.51
CA PRO A 13 -36.59 28.38 45.59
C PRO A 13 -37.10 26.93 45.62
N ALA A 14 -37.56 26.44 44.47
CA ALA A 14 -37.73 25.02 44.23
C ALA A 14 -36.34 24.35 44.25
N LYS A 15 -36.24 23.23 44.96
CA LYS A 15 -35.03 22.40 45.09
C LYS A 15 -34.52 22.01 43.69
N GLY A 16 -33.31 22.44 43.36
CA GLY A 16 -32.56 21.92 42.21
C GLY A 16 -32.25 20.44 42.44
N GLY A 17 -32.67 19.60 41.49
CA GLY A 17 -32.19 18.24 41.40
C GLY A 17 -30.74 18.23 40.89
N ASP A 18 -29.91 17.37 41.47
CA ASP A 18 -28.56 17.07 40.99
C ASP A 18 -28.59 16.74 39.48
N PRO A 19 -27.72 17.35 38.66
CA PRO A 19 -27.45 16.80 37.34
C PRO A 19 -26.77 15.45 37.54
N ALA A 20 -27.47 14.37 37.20
CA ALA A 20 -26.93 13.03 37.22
C ALA A 20 -25.57 13.02 36.49
N ALA A 21 -24.53 12.59 37.22
CA ALA A 21 -23.21 12.39 36.67
C ALA A 21 -23.31 11.50 35.43
N ALA A 22 -22.83 11.99 34.29
CA ALA A 22 -22.68 11.18 33.10
C ALA A 22 -21.83 9.94 33.45
N PRO A 23 -22.25 8.73 33.06
CA PRO A 23 -21.48 7.53 33.36
C PRO A 23 -20.09 7.69 32.74
N ALA A 24 -19.06 7.43 33.53
CA ALA A 24 -17.69 7.32 33.05
C ALA A 24 -17.65 6.37 31.85
N PRO A 25 -16.89 6.67 30.78
CA PRO A 25 -16.82 5.79 29.62
C PRO A 25 -16.37 4.41 30.10
N SER A 26 -17.29 3.45 29.96
CA SER A 26 -17.12 2.09 30.41
C SER A 26 -15.92 1.46 29.72
N SER A 27 -15.22 0.64 30.48
CA SER A 27 -14.14 -0.28 30.08
C SER A 27 -14.57 -1.36 29.06
N SER A 28 -15.62 -1.11 28.26
CA SER A 28 -16.31 -2.08 27.41
C SER A 28 -15.84 -2.16 25.96
N ILE A 29 -14.92 -1.28 25.49
CA ILE A 29 -14.42 -1.37 24.11
C ILE A 29 -13.51 -2.60 23.89
N ARG A 30 -12.91 -3.17 24.96
CA ARG A 30 -12.00 -4.31 24.86
C ARG A 30 -12.67 -5.66 24.54
N GLN A 31 -14.00 -5.74 24.41
CA GLN A 31 -14.69 -7.01 24.12
C GLN A 31 -15.20 -7.19 22.68
N GLU A 32 -15.14 -6.18 21.79
CA GLU A 32 -15.78 -6.28 20.46
C GLU A 32 -14.84 -6.41 19.25
N VAL A 33 -13.53 -6.12 19.38
CA VAL A 33 -12.59 -6.16 18.24
C VAL A 33 -11.45 -7.12 18.54
N SER A 34 -11.41 -8.26 17.84
CA SER A 34 -10.31 -9.24 17.90
C SER A 34 -9.55 -9.32 16.58
N LEU A 35 -8.27 -9.69 16.63
CA LEU A 35 -7.48 -9.98 15.42
C LEU A 35 -8.11 -11.10 14.57
N ASP A 36 -8.79 -12.05 15.19
CA ASP A 36 -9.53 -13.11 14.48
C ASP A 36 -10.70 -12.56 13.66
N ALA A 37 -11.45 -11.60 14.22
CA ALA A 37 -12.55 -10.93 13.51
C ALA A 37 -12.02 -10.13 12.31
N ILE A 38 -10.93 -9.38 12.52
CA ILE A 38 -10.23 -8.62 11.47
C ILE A 38 -9.74 -9.57 10.36
N ALA A 39 -9.09 -10.68 10.72
CA ALA A 39 -8.61 -11.68 9.77
C ALA A 39 -9.76 -12.31 8.97
N GLY A 40 -10.88 -12.62 9.63
CA GLY A 40 -12.08 -13.17 8.99
C GLY A 40 -12.69 -12.23 7.96
N GLN A 41 -12.78 -10.93 8.27
CA GLN A 41 -13.28 -9.92 7.35
C GLN A 41 -12.34 -9.63 6.20
N ALA A 42 -11.04 -9.54 6.47
CA ALA A 42 -10.01 -9.43 5.44
C ALA A 42 -10.06 -10.61 4.45
N ASN A 43 -10.24 -11.83 4.96
CA ASN A 43 -10.40 -13.00 4.11
C ASN A 43 -11.65 -12.90 3.22
N ARG A 44 -12.81 -12.51 3.77
CA ARG A 44 -14.03 -12.34 2.97
C ARG A 44 -13.83 -11.35 1.81
N LEU A 45 -13.33 -10.15 2.11
CA LEU A 45 -13.06 -9.12 1.10
C LEU A 45 -12.02 -9.60 0.05
N ALA A 46 -11.03 -10.41 0.46
CA ALA A 46 -10.05 -11.00 -0.44
C ALA A 46 -10.72 -11.98 -1.41
N GLN A 47 -11.57 -12.87 -0.91
CA GLN A 47 -12.28 -13.86 -1.74
C GLN A 47 -13.24 -13.20 -2.73
N GLU A 48 -13.95 -12.17 -2.30
CA GLU A 48 -14.85 -11.39 -3.15
C GLU A 48 -14.09 -10.65 -4.25
N SER A 49 -12.99 -9.98 -3.90
CA SER A 49 -12.13 -9.28 -4.86
C SER A 49 -11.48 -10.25 -5.85
N LEU A 50 -10.94 -11.39 -5.37
CA LEU A 50 -10.39 -12.45 -6.21
C LEU A 50 -11.42 -12.99 -7.21
N SER A 51 -12.66 -13.18 -6.77
CA SER A 51 -13.74 -13.67 -7.62
C SER A 51 -14.05 -12.71 -8.75
N PHE A 52 -14.14 -11.40 -8.48
CA PHE A 52 -14.30 -10.38 -9.52
C PHE A 52 -13.11 -10.38 -10.50
N LEU A 53 -11.89 -10.31 -9.96
CA LEU A 53 -10.67 -10.19 -10.74
C LEU A 53 -10.43 -11.40 -11.65
N LEU A 54 -10.66 -12.63 -11.17
CA LEU A 54 -10.48 -13.84 -11.97
C LEU A 54 -11.57 -14.02 -13.03
N LYS A 55 -12.77 -13.46 -12.79
CA LYS A 55 -13.87 -13.52 -13.75
C LYS A 55 -13.71 -12.51 -14.88
N HIS A 56 -13.27 -11.29 -14.57
CA HIS A 56 -13.30 -10.16 -15.51
C HIS A 56 -11.91 -9.72 -15.99
N GLY A 57 -10.84 -10.06 -15.27
CA GLY A 57 -9.49 -9.56 -15.53
C GLY A 57 -8.72 -10.25 -16.65
N PRO A 58 -8.55 -11.59 -16.64
CA PRO A 58 -7.71 -12.29 -17.61
C PRO A 58 -8.16 -12.09 -19.06
N ASP A 59 -7.23 -11.71 -19.93
CA ASP A 59 -7.45 -11.58 -21.38
C ASP A 59 -7.11 -12.91 -22.07
N THR A 60 -8.09 -13.79 -22.21
CA THR A 60 -7.89 -15.12 -22.80
C THR A 60 -7.55 -15.09 -24.29
N ALA A 61 -7.81 -13.97 -24.98
CA ALA A 61 -7.52 -13.83 -26.41
C ALA A 61 -6.04 -13.59 -26.70
N TYR A 62 -5.35 -12.79 -25.85
CA TYR A 62 -3.96 -12.37 -26.09
C TYR A 62 -3.01 -12.72 -24.95
N GLY A 63 -3.51 -13.20 -23.82
CA GLY A 63 -2.75 -13.43 -22.60
C GLY A 63 -2.64 -12.17 -21.73
N GLY A 64 -2.23 -12.34 -20.48
CA GLY A 64 -2.21 -11.26 -19.48
C GLY A 64 -3.59 -10.86 -18.99
N PHE A 65 -3.68 -9.65 -18.43
CA PHE A 65 -4.92 -9.04 -17.95
C PHE A 65 -5.37 -7.91 -18.88
N HIS A 66 -6.68 -7.73 -19.00
CA HIS A 66 -7.26 -6.56 -19.65
C HIS A 66 -6.77 -5.27 -19.00
N ALA A 67 -6.49 -4.26 -19.83
CA ALA A 67 -5.97 -2.99 -19.37
C ALA A 67 -6.99 -2.23 -18.52
N THR A 68 -8.21 -2.03 -19.06
CA THR A 68 -9.24 -1.23 -18.39
C THR A 68 -10.53 -2.03 -18.24
N LEU A 69 -11.06 -2.04 -17.02
CA LEU A 69 -12.36 -2.60 -16.70
C LEU A 69 -13.25 -1.49 -16.14
N ASN A 70 -14.46 -1.40 -16.66
CA ASN A 70 -15.46 -0.56 -16.05
C ASN A 70 -15.99 -1.18 -14.74
N ARG A 71 -16.90 -0.48 -14.05
CA ARG A 71 -17.46 -0.93 -12.75
C ARG A 71 -18.08 -2.32 -12.79
N GLY A 72 -18.81 -2.65 -13.87
CA GLY A 72 -19.44 -3.96 -14.07
C GLY A 72 -18.48 -5.04 -14.60
N GLY A 73 -17.18 -4.76 -14.67
CA GLY A 73 -16.18 -5.69 -15.20
C GLY A 73 -16.21 -5.85 -16.73
N VAL A 74 -16.79 -4.89 -17.46
CA VAL A 74 -16.74 -4.84 -18.93
C VAL A 74 -15.44 -4.18 -19.36
N VAL A 75 -14.78 -4.79 -20.34
CA VAL A 75 -13.54 -4.27 -20.93
C VAL A 75 -13.86 -3.02 -21.76
N VAL A 76 -13.19 -1.92 -21.46
CA VAL A 76 -13.38 -0.63 -22.15
C VAL A 76 -12.03 -0.03 -22.56
N ALA A 77 -12.04 0.98 -23.44
CA ALA A 77 -10.83 1.70 -23.79
C ALA A 77 -10.31 2.53 -22.59
N PRO A 78 -8.99 2.72 -22.45
CA PRO A 78 -7.92 2.20 -23.32
C PRO A 78 -7.65 0.69 -23.11
N TYR A 79 -7.18 0.02 -24.16
CA TYR A 79 -6.96 -1.44 -24.17
C TYR A 79 -5.49 -1.86 -24.03
N ASP A 80 -4.57 -0.90 -24.12
CA ASP A 80 -3.13 -1.14 -24.12
C ASP A 80 -2.62 -1.51 -22.72
N LYS A 81 -1.74 -2.51 -22.65
CA LYS A 81 -1.34 -3.17 -21.41
C LYS A 81 -0.05 -2.56 -20.87
N GLY A 82 -0.11 -2.05 -19.64
CA GLY A 82 1.03 -1.43 -18.95
C GLY A 82 1.80 -2.42 -18.06
N ILE A 83 3.13 -2.31 -18.03
CA ILE A 83 4.00 -3.28 -17.34
C ILE A 83 3.74 -3.35 -15.83
N VAL A 84 3.48 -2.21 -15.19
CA VAL A 84 3.15 -2.13 -13.76
C VAL A 84 1.91 -2.95 -13.45
N GLN A 85 0.85 -2.76 -14.22
CA GLN A 85 -0.40 -3.47 -14.04
C GLN A 85 -0.24 -4.98 -14.23
N GLN A 86 0.42 -5.40 -15.33
CA GLN A 86 0.61 -6.81 -15.64
C GLN A 86 1.48 -7.49 -14.57
N ALA A 87 2.58 -6.87 -14.17
CA ALA A 87 3.44 -7.38 -13.10
C ALA A 87 2.70 -7.49 -11.76
N ARG A 88 1.88 -6.49 -11.41
CA ARG A 88 1.04 -6.50 -10.20
C ARG A 88 0.01 -7.63 -10.19
N HIS A 89 -0.64 -7.91 -11.32
CA HIS A 89 -1.55 -9.05 -11.43
C HIS A 89 -0.81 -10.38 -11.38
N CYS A 90 0.33 -10.50 -12.07
CA CYS A 90 1.18 -11.69 -12.01
C CYS A 90 1.61 -11.99 -10.57
N TRP A 91 2.10 -10.97 -9.85
CA TRP A 91 2.45 -11.08 -8.44
C TRP A 91 1.24 -11.53 -7.60
N ALA A 92 0.10 -10.86 -7.71
CA ALA A 92 -1.05 -11.13 -6.85
C ALA A 92 -1.60 -12.54 -7.03
N MET A 93 -1.70 -13.01 -8.28
CA MET A 93 -2.18 -14.36 -8.58
C MET A 93 -1.16 -15.42 -8.15
N SER A 94 0.14 -15.16 -8.33
CA SER A 94 1.20 -16.05 -7.85
C SER A 94 1.18 -16.15 -6.32
N HIS A 95 1.06 -15.02 -5.63
CA HIS A 95 1.01 -14.96 -4.17
C HIS A 95 -0.22 -15.66 -3.62
N ALA A 96 -1.40 -15.47 -4.22
CA ALA A 96 -2.62 -16.14 -3.81
C ALA A 96 -2.49 -17.68 -3.88
N VAL A 97 -1.83 -18.20 -4.92
CA VAL A 97 -1.53 -19.63 -5.04
C VAL A 97 -0.47 -20.08 -4.01
N ALA A 98 0.66 -19.37 -3.92
CA ALA A 98 1.76 -19.72 -3.03
C ALA A 98 1.37 -19.71 -1.54
N SER A 99 0.55 -18.74 -1.14
CA SER A 99 0.01 -18.61 0.22
C SER A 99 -1.16 -19.55 0.52
N ARG A 100 -1.65 -20.31 -0.47
CA ARG A 100 -2.86 -21.15 -0.38
C ARG A 100 -4.12 -20.38 0.01
N ALA A 101 -4.17 -19.10 -0.32
CA ALA A 101 -5.36 -18.27 -0.13
C ALA A 101 -6.50 -18.63 -1.08
N VAL A 102 -6.19 -19.31 -2.19
CA VAL A 102 -7.14 -19.89 -3.13
C VAL A 102 -7.02 -21.41 -3.15
N GLN A 103 -8.14 -22.10 -3.39
CA GLN A 103 -8.19 -23.57 -3.45
C GLN A 103 -9.07 -24.06 -4.61
N GLY A 104 -8.97 -25.35 -4.94
CA GLY A 104 -9.80 -26.00 -5.94
C GLY A 104 -9.78 -25.29 -7.31
N GLU A 105 -10.96 -25.02 -7.85
CA GLU A 105 -11.12 -24.37 -9.16
C GLU A 105 -10.58 -22.93 -9.17
N GLN A 106 -10.73 -22.19 -8.07
CA GLN A 106 -10.21 -20.82 -7.96
C GLN A 106 -8.68 -20.81 -8.02
N ALA A 107 -8.01 -21.79 -7.40
CA ALA A 107 -6.56 -21.95 -7.49
C ALA A 107 -6.09 -22.24 -8.92
N LYS A 108 -6.79 -23.12 -9.64
CA LYS A 108 -6.49 -23.41 -11.05
C LYS A 108 -6.62 -22.16 -11.93
N ARG A 109 -7.65 -21.34 -11.71
CA ARG A 109 -7.84 -20.07 -12.42
C ARG A 109 -6.76 -19.04 -12.10
N ALA A 110 -6.39 -18.90 -10.82
CA ALA A 110 -5.33 -18.01 -10.41
C ALA A 110 -3.97 -18.43 -11.00
N GLU A 111 -3.66 -19.73 -10.99
CA GLU A 111 -2.46 -20.27 -11.64
C GLU A 111 -2.46 -19.99 -13.14
N ALA A 112 -3.57 -20.30 -13.85
CA ALA A 112 -3.68 -20.03 -15.28
C ALA A 112 -3.50 -18.53 -15.61
N ALA A 113 -4.10 -17.66 -14.81
CA ALA A 113 -3.96 -16.21 -14.95
C ALA A 113 -2.51 -15.74 -14.71
N ALA A 114 -1.85 -16.24 -13.66
CA ALA A 114 -0.45 -15.92 -13.36
C ALA A 114 0.48 -16.35 -14.51
N ARG A 115 0.36 -17.61 -14.97
CA ARG A 115 1.17 -18.16 -16.06
C ARG A 115 0.94 -17.43 -17.38
N SER A 116 -0.31 -17.15 -17.73
CA SER A 116 -0.67 -16.36 -18.91
C SER A 116 -0.06 -14.97 -18.87
N THR A 117 -0.10 -14.31 -17.71
CA THR A 117 0.45 -12.96 -17.52
C THR A 117 1.96 -12.94 -17.60
N TRP A 118 2.63 -13.89 -16.92
CA TRP A 118 4.08 -14.04 -16.99
C TRP A 118 4.56 -14.30 -18.42
N ALA A 119 3.87 -15.17 -19.16
CA ALA A 119 4.17 -15.45 -20.56
C ALA A 119 3.96 -14.23 -21.46
N PHE A 120 2.85 -13.50 -21.28
CA PHE A 120 2.57 -12.26 -22.03
C PHE A 120 3.66 -11.22 -21.81
N MET A 121 4.02 -10.94 -20.56
CA MET A 121 5.07 -9.99 -20.22
C MET A 121 6.39 -10.35 -20.91
N ASN A 122 6.85 -11.61 -20.76
CA ASN A 122 8.13 -12.04 -21.33
C ASN A 122 8.15 -11.97 -22.87
N LYS A 123 7.02 -12.26 -23.53
CA LYS A 123 6.92 -12.24 -24.98
C LYS A 123 6.82 -10.82 -25.54
N ALA A 124 5.97 -9.98 -24.94
CA ALA A 124 5.56 -8.71 -25.53
C ALA A 124 6.32 -7.50 -24.97
N MET A 125 6.81 -7.58 -23.73
CA MET A 125 7.30 -6.41 -23.00
C MET A 125 8.79 -6.51 -22.64
N ARG A 126 9.39 -7.70 -22.60
CA ARG A 126 10.81 -7.84 -22.30
C ARG A 126 11.67 -7.30 -23.45
N ARG A 127 12.64 -6.45 -23.12
CA ARG A 127 13.59 -5.85 -24.08
C ARG A 127 14.90 -6.66 -24.12
N PRO A 128 15.67 -6.58 -25.24
CA PRO A 128 16.97 -7.26 -25.37
C PRO A 128 18.03 -6.82 -24.36
N ASP A 129 17.94 -5.60 -23.85
CA ASP A 129 18.84 -5.02 -22.83
C ASP A 129 18.54 -5.47 -21.40
N GLY A 130 17.54 -6.34 -21.20
CA GLY A 130 17.12 -6.82 -19.88
C GLY A 130 16.10 -5.91 -19.17
N LEU A 131 15.74 -4.77 -19.78
CA LEU A 131 14.66 -3.90 -19.31
C LEU A 131 13.31 -4.34 -19.90
N TRP A 132 12.26 -3.56 -19.63
CA TRP A 132 10.88 -3.85 -20.00
C TRP A 132 10.19 -2.63 -20.62
N ALA A 133 9.42 -2.81 -21.69
CA ALA A 133 8.63 -1.74 -22.28
C ALA A 133 7.51 -1.31 -21.31
N TRP A 134 7.28 0.00 -21.22
CA TRP A 134 6.25 0.57 -20.36
C TRP A 134 4.83 0.13 -20.78
N LEU A 135 4.53 0.25 -22.07
CA LEU A 135 3.19 0.05 -22.62
C LEU A 135 3.25 -0.66 -23.98
N VAL A 136 2.39 -1.65 -24.17
CA VAL A 136 2.24 -2.38 -25.44
C VAL A 136 0.78 -2.43 -25.85
N THR A 137 0.53 -2.66 -27.14
CA THR A 137 -0.84 -2.89 -27.63
C THR A 137 -1.50 -4.04 -26.87
N ARG A 138 -2.84 -4.09 -26.81
CA ARG A 138 -3.55 -5.22 -26.17
C ARG A 138 -3.02 -6.61 -26.58
N SER A 139 -2.71 -6.77 -27.86
CA SER A 139 -2.15 -7.99 -28.45
C SER A 139 -0.69 -8.26 -28.11
N GLY A 140 0.05 -7.25 -27.64
CA GLY A 140 1.50 -7.29 -27.48
C GLY A 140 2.28 -7.23 -28.78
N SER A 141 1.62 -6.97 -29.92
CA SER A 141 2.28 -6.97 -31.25
C SER A 141 3.12 -5.73 -31.53
N ARG A 142 2.93 -4.65 -30.78
CA ARG A 142 3.68 -3.40 -30.93
C ARG A 142 3.91 -2.75 -29.57
N VAL A 143 5.13 -2.26 -29.36
CA VAL A 143 5.45 -1.36 -28.24
C VAL A 143 4.83 0.01 -28.52
N VAL A 144 3.96 0.47 -27.62
CA VAL A 144 3.31 1.78 -27.69
C VAL A 144 4.18 2.82 -27.02
N ASP A 145 4.77 2.46 -25.88
CA ASP A 145 5.72 3.28 -25.15
C ASP A 145 6.84 2.38 -24.59
N PRO A 146 8.10 2.54 -25.06
CA PRO A 146 9.23 1.77 -24.55
C PRO A 146 9.74 2.27 -23.20
N GLY A 147 9.18 3.35 -22.65
CA GLY A 147 9.77 4.29 -21.69
C GLY A 147 10.56 3.68 -20.54
N PRO A 148 11.53 4.43 -19.96
CA PRO A 148 12.14 4.00 -18.72
C PRO A 148 11.05 4.00 -17.65
N SER A 149 10.70 2.82 -17.17
CA SER A 149 9.88 2.71 -15.97
C SER A 149 10.64 1.94 -14.93
N LEU A 150 11.48 2.66 -14.20
CA LEU A 150 12.17 2.14 -13.04
C LEU A 150 11.15 1.47 -12.11
N TYR A 151 10.04 2.16 -11.84
CA TYR A 151 8.92 1.65 -11.07
C TYR A 151 8.38 0.32 -11.63
N GLY A 152 8.16 0.24 -12.95
CA GLY A 152 7.72 -0.97 -13.63
C GLY A 152 8.71 -2.13 -13.50
N HIS A 153 10.02 -1.88 -13.65
CA HIS A 153 11.04 -2.93 -13.58
C HIS A 153 11.11 -3.59 -12.20
N PHE A 154 11.00 -2.82 -11.13
CA PHE A 154 10.97 -3.39 -9.79
C PHE A 154 9.70 -4.22 -9.52
N PHE A 155 8.55 -3.84 -10.07
CA PHE A 155 7.37 -4.71 -10.04
C PHE A 155 7.59 -6.01 -10.83
N VAL A 156 8.32 -5.96 -11.96
CA VAL A 156 8.69 -7.18 -12.68
C VAL A 156 9.59 -8.08 -11.83
N ILE A 157 10.60 -7.52 -11.16
CA ILE A 157 11.45 -8.27 -10.22
C ILE A 157 10.58 -8.93 -9.15
N TYR A 158 9.65 -8.17 -8.55
CA TYR A 158 8.81 -8.70 -7.49
C TYR A 158 7.89 -9.82 -7.97
N ALA A 159 7.23 -9.62 -9.13
CA ALA A 159 6.38 -10.61 -9.76
C ALA A 159 7.16 -11.89 -10.12
N ALA A 160 8.38 -11.75 -10.65
CA ALA A 160 9.22 -12.88 -11.04
C ALA A 160 9.65 -13.73 -9.84
N VAL A 161 10.00 -13.11 -8.71
CA VAL A 161 10.33 -13.80 -7.46
C VAL A 161 9.11 -14.58 -6.95
N GLU A 162 7.94 -13.93 -6.88
CA GLU A 162 6.73 -14.58 -6.36
C GLU A 162 6.22 -15.67 -7.30
N PHE A 163 6.34 -15.47 -8.62
CA PHE A 163 6.03 -16.48 -9.63
C PHE A 163 6.95 -17.71 -9.51
N SER A 164 8.26 -17.49 -9.33
CA SER A 164 9.21 -18.57 -9.07
C SER A 164 8.85 -19.34 -7.81
N LYS A 165 8.45 -18.66 -6.74
CA LYS A 165 8.03 -19.29 -5.47
C LYS A 165 6.75 -20.10 -5.62
N ALA A 166 5.76 -19.59 -6.37
CA ALA A 166 4.48 -20.26 -6.57
C ALA A 166 4.60 -21.53 -7.43
N PHE A 167 5.48 -21.50 -8.45
CA PHE A 167 5.47 -22.52 -9.51
C PHE A 167 6.80 -23.25 -9.71
N GLY A 168 7.81 -22.98 -8.89
CA GLY A 168 9.13 -23.61 -9.00
C GLY A 168 9.92 -23.22 -10.26
N ASP A 169 9.58 -22.09 -10.89
CA ASP A 169 10.20 -21.66 -12.15
C ASP A 169 11.54 -20.94 -11.91
N ALA A 170 12.64 -21.70 -11.99
CA ALA A 170 13.98 -21.15 -11.85
C ALA A 170 14.37 -20.13 -12.95
N ALA A 171 13.73 -20.18 -14.12
CA ALA A 171 13.98 -19.20 -15.19
C ALA A 171 13.37 -17.82 -14.84
N ALA A 172 12.27 -17.80 -14.08
CA ALA A 172 11.72 -16.56 -13.53
C ALA A 172 12.70 -15.88 -12.57
N LEU A 173 13.33 -16.63 -11.65
CA LEU A 173 14.33 -16.06 -10.74
C LEU A 173 15.59 -15.55 -11.48
N LYS A 174 16.05 -16.26 -12.51
CA LYS A 174 17.13 -15.78 -13.39
C LYS A 174 16.74 -14.48 -14.10
N THR A 175 15.49 -14.37 -14.52
CA THR A 175 14.95 -13.16 -15.15
C THR A 175 14.87 -11.99 -14.16
N ALA A 176 14.52 -12.26 -12.90
CA ALA A 176 14.53 -11.25 -11.83
C ALA A 176 15.95 -10.69 -11.60
N LEU A 177 16.96 -11.56 -11.48
CA LEU A 177 18.36 -11.14 -11.34
C LEU A 177 18.88 -10.37 -12.56
N ALA A 178 18.55 -10.83 -13.77
CA ALA A 178 18.94 -10.14 -15.01
C ALA A 178 18.30 -8.74 -15.08
N THR A 179 17.02 -8.63 -14.70
CA THR A 179 16.31 -7.34 -14.65
C THR A 179 16.93 -6.42 -13.60
N PHE A 180 17.24 -6.93 -12.40
CA PHE A 180 17.93 -6.18 -11.35
C PHE A 180 19.27 -5.61 -11.85
N ARG A 181 20.12 -6.45 -12.45
CA ARG A 181 21.43 -6.02 -12.97
C ARG A 181 21.31 -4.97 -14.08
N ALA A 182 20.33 -5.12 -14.98
CA ALA A 182 20.06 -4.14 -16.02
C ALA A 182 19.60 -2.79 -15.44
N VAL A 183 18.72 -2.83 -14.43
CA VAL A 183 18.24 -1.63 -13.72
C VAL A 183 19.37 -0.95 -12.95
N ASP A 184 20.14 -1.70 -12.16
CA ASP A 184 21.28 -1.19 -11.39
C ASP A 184 22.32 -0.55 -12.31
N SER A 185 22.66 -1.21 -13.41
CA SER A 185 23.60 -0.66 -14.39
C SER A 185 23.09 0.59 -15.11
N ALA A 186 21.78 0.73 -15.31
CA ALA A 186 21.21 1.82 -16.10
C ALA A 186 20.82 3.04 -15.27
N PHE A 187 20.42 2.85 -14.02
CA PHE A 187 19.73 3.88 -13.24
C PHE A 187 20.34 4.14 -11.85
N HIS A 188 21.27 3.32 -11.36
CA HIS A 188 21.88 3.56 -10.04
C HIS A 188 22.74 4.83 -10.05
N ASP A 189 22.56 5.70 -9.06
CA ASP A 189 23.45 6.86 -8.83
C ASP A 189 24.53 6.46 -7.82
N SER A 190 25.74 6.18 -8.30
CA SER A 190 26.87 5.84 -7.45
C SER A 190 27.42 7.01 -6.62
N THR A 191 27.01 8.25 -6.91
CA THR A 191 27.49 9.47 -6.24
C THR A 191 26.63 9.79 -5.02
N HIS A 192 25.31 9.76 -5.18
CA HIS A 192 24.36 10.15 -4.12
C HIS A 192 23.54 8.97 -3.57
N GLY A 193 23.70 7.78 -4.15
CA GLY A 193 22.93 6.58 -3.84
C GLY A 193 21.54 6.60 -4.49
N GLY A 194 20.82 5.49 -4.39
CA GLY A 194 19.47 5.36 -4.95
C GLY A 194 19.47 5.23 -6.47
N TYR A 195 18.31 5.47 -7.07
CA TYR A 195 18.08 5.29 -8.51
C TYR A 195 17.44 6.52 -9.12
N ASN A 196 17.90 6.87 -10.31
CA ASN A 196 17.43 8.05 -11.04
C ASN A 196 16.69 7.65 -12.33
N GLU A 197 15.37 7.78 -12.33
CA GLU A 197 14.51 7.41 -13.48
C GLU A 197 14.48 8.50 -14.57
N THR A 198 14.64 9.77 -14.17
CA THR A 198 14.71 10.92 -15.10
C THR A 198 15.85 11.81 -14.67
N SER A 199 16.55 12.49 -15.57
CA SER A 199 17.57 13.49 -15.22
C SER A 199 17.03 14.72 -14.46
N SER A 200 15.78 14.68 -13.98
CA SER A 200 15.06 15.85 -13.47
C SER A 200 14.72 15.77 -11.99
N PHE A 201 14.22 14.67 -11.41
CA PHE A 201 14.07 14.51 -9.95
C PHE A 201 13.90 13.03 -9.56
N PRO A 202 14.47 12.54 -8.43
CA PRO A 202 14.08 11.27 -7.83
C PRO A 202 12.65 11.41 -7.32
N VAL A 203 11.71 10.82 -8.04
CA VAL A 203 10.35 10.65 -7.56
C VAL A 203 10.37 9.52 -6.52
N LEU A 204 9.68 9.70 -5.39
CA LEU A 204 9.64 8.76 -4.27
C LEU A 204 9.24 7.32 -4.68
N HIS A 205 8.69 7.11 -5.88
CA HIS A 205 8.51 5.79 -6.48
C HIS A 205 9.77 4.91 -6.39
N SER A 206 10.98 5.46 -6.57
CA SER A 206 12.26 4.73 -6.53
C SER A 206 12.61 4.12 -5.16
N VAL A 207 12.08 4.67 -4.06
CA VAL A 207 12.41 4.27 -2.67
C VAL A 207 11.33 3.41 -2.01
N ARG A 208 10.21 3.15 -2.70
CA ARG A 208 9.19 2.15 -2.29
C ARG A 208 9.53 0.72 -2.69
N LEU A 209 10.69 0.51 -3.30
CA LEU A 209 11.07 -0.76 -3.91
C LEU A 209 12.08 -1.62 -3.11
N PRO A 210 12.49 -1.31 -1.86
CA PRO A 210 13.26 -2.28 -1.09
C PRO A 210 12.42 -3.54 -0.81
N GLU A 211 11.08 -3.53 -0.94
CA GLU A 211 10.30 -4.78 -0.89
C GLU A 211 10.70 -5.75 -2.02
N SER A 212 10.74 -5.28 -3.27
CA SER A 212 11.12 -6.11 -4.42
C SER A 212 12.57 -6.60 -4.32
N ILE A 213 13.48 -5.73 -3.87
CA ILE A 213 14.90 -6.05 -3.66
C ILE A 213 15.07 -6.98 -2.45
N ALA A 214 14.30 -6.79 -1.37
CA ALA A 214 14.28 -7.70 -0.23
C ALA A 214 13.76 -9.08 -0.63
N ALA A 215 12.70 -9.15 -1.44
CA ALA A 215 12.19 -10.41 -1.96
C ALA A 215 13.23 -11.12 -2.82
N LEU A 216 13.88 -10.40 -3.73
CA LEU A 216 14.96 -10.93 -4.58
C LEU A 216 16.15 -11.41 -3.75
N TYR A 217 16.61 -10.61 -2.79
CA TYR A 217 17.70 -10.98 -1.88
C TYR A 217 17.31 -12.19 -1.03
N ASN A 218 16.08 -12.24 -0.53
CA ASN A 218 15.60 -13.35 0.28
C ASN A 218 15.68 -14.67 -0.49
N ALA A 219 15.27 -14.65 -1.76
CA ALA A 219 15.25 -15.80 -2.65
C ALA A 219 16.61 -16.22 -3.19
N THR A 220 17.57 -15.28 -3.33
CA THR A 220 18.85 -15.55 -4.04
C THR A 220 20.08 -15.51 -3.15
N GLY A 221 20.09 -14.71 -2.10
CA GLY A 221 21.29 -14.40 -1.34
C GLY A 221 22.36 -13.62 -2.13
N ASP A 222 22.03 -13.07 -3.31
CA ASP A 222 22.98 -12.35 -4.16
C ASP A 222 23.52 -11.09 -3.45
N GLU A 223 24.84 -10.99 -3.34
CA GLU A 223 25.51 -9.93 -2.56
C GLU A 223 25.36 -8.55 -3.22
N ALA A 224 25.25 -8.44 -4.56
CA ALA A 224 25.00 -7.16 -5.21
C ALA A 224 23.58 -6.65 -4.89
N VAL A 225 22.60 -7.56 -4.80
CA VAL A 225 21.24 -7.24 -4.35
C VAL A 225 21.25 -6.79 -2.90
N LEU A 226 22.04 -7.45 -2.03
CA LEU A 226 22.17 -7.04 -0.62
C LEU A 226 22.72 -5.62 -0.48
N VAL A 227 23.78 -5.28 -1.22
CA VAL A 227 24.38 -3.93 -1.18
C VAL A 227 23.33 -2.87 -1.48
N ARG A 228 22.52 -3.06 -2.52
CA ARG A 228 21.44 -2.12 -2.87
C ARG A 228 20.30 -2.14 -1.86
N LEU A 229 19.99 -3.28 -1.26
CA LEU A 229 18.99 -3.34 -0.21
C LEU A 229 19.40 -2.50 1.01
N GLN A 230 20.64 -2.65 1.45
CA GLN A 230 21.20 -1.88 2.57
C GLN A 230 21.23 -0.39 2.26
N GLU A 231 21.66 -0.02 1.05
CA GLU A 231 21.70 1.37 0.61
C GLU A 231 20.30 2.01 0.61
N LEU A 232 19.30 1.35 0.02
CA LEU A 232 17.94 1.88 -0.08
C LEU A 232 17.28 2.04 1.30
N THR A 233 17.40 1.04 2.20
CA THR A 233 16.81 1.16 3.55
C THR A 233 17.53 2.20 4.40
N GLN A 234 18.85 2.34 4.24
CA GLN A 234 19.63 3.39 4.88
C GLN A 234 19.22 4.77 4.34
N LEU A 235 19.04 4.92 3.04
CA LEU A 235 18.65 6.19 2.43
C LEU A 235 17.31 6.69 2.99
N VAL A 236 16.30 5.82 3.04
CA VAL A 236 14.99 6.17 3.63
C VAL A 236 15.15 6.62 5.07
N THR A 237 15.83 5.82 5.89
CA THR A 237 15.92 6.07 7.34
C THR A 237 16.89 7.17 7.72
N SER A 238 17.85 7.54 6.87
CA SER A 238 18.89 8.54 7.21
C SER A 238 18.75 9.86 6.46
N ARG A 239 18.10 9.88 5.28
CA ARG A 239 18.00 11.07 4.44
C ARG A 239 16.56 11.50 4.16
N LEU A 240 15.65 10.55 3.91
CA LEU A 240 14.30 10.91 3.46
C LEU A 240 13.35 11.27 4.59
N ILE A 241 13.40 10.56 5.72
CA ILE A 241 12.62 10.93 6.90
C ILE A 241 13.14 12.27 7.43
N THR A 242 12.36 13.32 7.20
CA THR A 242 12.69 14.68 7.61
C THR A 242 12.50 14.89 9.12
N LYS A 243 12.88 16.08 9.62
CA LYS A 243 12.69 16.49 11.02
C LYS A 243 11.22 16.46 11.49
N HIS A 244 10.26 16.48 10.57
CA HIS A 244 8.83 16.37 10.87
C HIS A 244 8.35 14.92 10.96
N ASN A 245 9.26 13.94 10.87
CA ASN A 245 8.97 12.52 10.72
C ASN A 245 8.06 12.27 9.52
N ALA A 246 8.41 12.88 8.38
CA ALA A 246 7.63 12.81 7.16
C ALA A 246 8.55 12.61 5.96
N ILE A 247 8.02 11.91 4.96
CA ILE A 247 8.63 11.70 3.65
C ILE A 247 7.78 12.45 2.60
N TYR A 248 8.44 13.27 1.78
CA TYR A 248 7.84 14.05 0.70
C TYR A 248 7.82 13.28 -0.62
N GLU A 249 7.04 13.72 -1.60
CA GLU A 249 6.97 13.01 -2.89
C GLU A 249 8.17 13.26 -3.80
N PHE A 250 8.86 14.40 -3.62
CA PHE A 250 9.96 14.82 -4.46
C PHE A 250 11.13 15.31 -3.63
N TYR A 251 12.33 14.93 -4.06
CA TYR A 251 13.58 15.32 -3.45
C TYR A 251 14.55 15.82 -4.52
N ASP A 252 15.51 16.64 -4.13
CA ASP A 252 16.70 16.91 -4.95
C ASP A 252 17.60 15.67 -4.95
N PRO A 253 18.06 15.18 -6.12
CA PRO A 253 18.88 13.97 -6.21
C PRO A 253 20.27 14.09 -5.58
N ALA A 254 20.85 15.29 -5.57
CA ALA A 254 22.19 15.49 -5.05
C ALA A 254 22.20 15.60 -3.52
N THR A 255 21.16 16.19 -2.94
CA THR A 255 21.13 16.53 -1.51
C THR A 255 20.13 15.72 -0.70
N TRP A 256 19.18 15.05 -1.36
CA TRP A 256 18.02 14.43 -0.72
C TRP A 256 17.22 15.40 0.15
N THR A 257 17.14 16.68 -0.25
CA THR A 257 16.25 17.66 0.38
C THR A 257 14.90 17.70 -0.33
N PRO A 258 13.77 17.76 0.39
CA PRO A 258 12.45 17.89 -0.25
C PRO A 258 12.36 19.07 -1.21
N VAL A 259 11.68 18.89 -2.33
CA VAL A 259 11.38 19.94 -3.31
C VAL A 259 9.89 19.94 -3.67
N GLY A 260 9.40 21.08 -4.18
CA GLY A 260 7.99 21.24 -4.54
C GLY A 260 7.10 21.64 -3.35
N PRO A 261 5.78 21.41 -3.46
CA PRO A 261 4.83 21.77 -2.41
C PRO A 261 5.16 21.13 -1.07
N PRO A 262 4.79 21.74 0.06
CA PRO A 262 5.06 21.22 1.40
C PRO A 262 4.17 20.02 1.76
N SER A 263 3.46 19.42 0.81
CA SER A 263 2.54 18.31 1.02
C SER A 263 3.22 16.95 0.96
N ILE A 264 2.64 16.01 1.70
CA ILE A 264 3.02 14.60 1.72
C ILE A 264 1.80 13.74 1.38
N ASN A 265 2.03 12.53 0.89
CA ASN A 265 1.00 11.50 0.82
C ASN A 265 1.07 10.60 2.06
N PHE A 266 -0.02 10.52 2.83
CA PHE A 266 -0.04 9.74 4.07
C PHE A 266 0.11 8.24 3.80
N GLY A 267 -0.52 7.72 2.74
CA GLY A 267 -0.39 6.33 2.33
C GLY A 267 1.05 5.94 2.00
N HIS A 268 1.79 6.79 1.29
CA HIS A 268 3.20 6.52 0.99
C HIS A 268 4.11 6.57 2.22
N ASN A 269 3.81 7.44 3.19
CA ASN A 269 4.55 7.50 4.46
C ASN A 269 4.31 6.21 5.28
N LEU A 270 3.06 5.75 5.35
CA LEU A 270 2.68 4.50 6.01
C LEU A 270 3.25 3.26 5.29
N GLU A 271 3.19 3.23 3.96
CA GLU A 271 3.78 2.17 3.14
C GLU A 271 5.29 2.07 3.36
N SER A 272 6.00 3.21 3.28
CA SER A 272 7.45 3.27 3.49
C SER A 272 7.83 2.76 4.88
N ALA A 273 7.03 3.08 5.91
CA ALA A 273 7.28 2.61 7.26
C ALA A 273 7.28 1.07 7.37
N TRP A 274 6.25 0.40 6.84
CA TRP A 274 6.14 -1.06 6.97
C TRP A 274 7.05 -1.80 5.99
N VAL A 275 7.20 -1.30 4.75
CA VAL A 275 8.05 -1.92 3.72
C VAL A 275 9.52 -1.94 4.14
N VAL A 276 10.05 -0.82 4.67
CA VAL A 276 11.44 -0.77 5.13
C VAL A 276 11.64 -1.63 6.38
N ALA A 277 10.64 -1.73 7.24
CA ALA A 277 10.68 -2.64 8.39
C ALA A 277 10.76 -4.11 7.94
N GLU A 278 10.00 -4.53 6.94
CA GLU A 278 10.08 -5.89 6.38
C GLU A 278 11.42 -6.16 5.68
N ALA A 279 11.93 -5.20 4.92
CA ALA A 279 13.25 -5.29 4.30
C ALA A 279 14.36 -5.49 5.36
N ASN A 280 14.31 -4.72 6.44
CA ASN A 280 15.24 -4.87 7.56
C ASN A 280 15.08 -6.23 8.25
N ARG A 281 13.84 -6.74 8.41
CA ARG A 281 13.60 -8.08 8.96
C ARG A 281 14.24 -9.18 8.13
N VAL A 282 14.16 -9.10 6.80
CA VAL A 282 14.85 -10.04 5.90
C VAL A 282 16.36 -10.02 6.13
N MET A 283 16.96 -8.83 6.24
CA MET A 283 18.40 -8.71 6.48
C MET A 283 18.80 -9.20 7.88
N VAL A 284 18.00 -8.94 8.92
CA VAL A 284 18.24 -9.45 10.28
C VAL A 284 18.20 -10.98 10.29
N ASN A 285 17.18 -11.59 9.67
CA ASN A 285 17.03 -13.05 9.61
C ASN A 285 18.19 -13.75 8.90
N LYS A 286 18.88 -13.05 7.99
CA LYS A 286 20.08 -13.54 7.29
C LYS A 286 21.39 -13.10 7.93
N GLY A 287 21.35 -12.45 9.10
CA GLY A 287 22.54 -11.98 9.81
C GLY A 287 23.28 -10.83 9.10
N LYS A 288 22.62 -10.11 8.20
CA LYS A 288 23.20 -9.00 7.41
C LYS A 288 22.87 -7.60 7.94
N LEU A 289 22.06 -7.52 9.00
CA LEU A 289 21.78 -6.30 9.74
C LEU A 289 21.80 -6.60 11.24
N SER A 290 22.56 -5.84 12.02
CA SER A 290 22.66 -6.04 13.48
C SER A 290 21.37 -5.61 14.18
N ALA A 291 21.09 -6.23 15.33
CA ALA A 291 19.92 -5.87 16.15
C ALA A 291 19.91 -4.38 16.54
N THR A 292 21.07 -3.81 16.86
CA THR A 292 21.21 -2.38 17.19
C THR A 292 20.85 -1.48 16.01
N ALA A 293 21.37 -1.77 14.81
CA ALA A 293 21.06 -0.99 13.62
C ALA A 293 19.58 -1.13 13.22
N ALA A 294 19.04 -2.34 13.31
CA ALA A 294 17.63 -2.61 13.09
C ALA A 294 16.73 -1.87 14.08
N GLY A 295 17.11 -1.82 15.36
CA GLY A 295 16.39 -1.08 16.40
C GLY A 295 16.37 0.44 16.15
N ALA A 296 17.50 1.02 15.75
CA ALA A 296 17.59 2.44 15.40
C ALA A 296 16.72 2.78 14.18
N ALA A 297 16.72 1.93 13.15
CA ALA A 297 15.84 2.09 12.00
C ALA A 297 14.36 1.96 12.40
N ALA A 298 14.01 0.96 13.21
CA ALA A 298 12.64 0.74 13.68
C ALA A 298 12.08 1.95 14.45
N ALA A 299 12.89 2.61 15.28
CA ALA A 299 12.47 3.82 16.01
C ALA A 299 12.08 4.96 15.04
N LYS A 300 12.84 5.17 13.96
CA LYS A 300 12.53 6.18 12.95
C LYS A 300 11.26 5.86 12.15
N LEU A 301 11.08 4.60 11.78
CA LEU A 301 9.88 4.13 11.06
C LEU A 301 8.64 4.22 11.95
N ALA A 302 8.77 3.96 13.26
CA ALA A 302 7.70 4.16 14.23
C ALA A 302 7.31 5.65 14.34
N ALA A 303 8.28 6.55 14.37
CA ALA A 303 8.03 8.00 14.40
C ALA A 303 7.36 8.49 13.11
N LEU A 304 7.80 8.01 11.94
CA LEU A 304 7.19 8.29 10.64
C LEU A 304 5.71 7.88 10.61
N ARG A 305 5.42 6.64 11.00
CA ARG A 305 4.05 6.11 11.06
C ARG A 305 3.19 6.90 12.03
N ALA A 306 3.70 7.19 13.23
CA ALA A 306 2.97 7.94 14.24
C ALA A 306 2.62 9.36 13.76
N ALA A 307 3.53 10.03 13.05
CA ALA A 307 3.27 11.34 12.47
C ALA A 307 2.21 11.27 11.35
N ALA A 308 2.30 10.31 10.45
CA ALA A 308 1.31 10.12 9.39
C ALA A 308 -0.09 9.81 9.94
N LEU A 309 -0.20 8.98 10.98
CA LEU A 309 -1.49 8.68 11.63
C LEU A 309 -2.04 9.87 12.41
N ARG A 310 -1.18 10.65 13.09
CA ARG A 310 -1.61 11.85 13.82
C ARG A 310 -2.22 12.88 12.87
N ASP A 311 -1.58 13.10 11.73
CA ASP A 311 -1.94 14.20 10.81
C ASP A 311 -2.95 13.74 9.72
N GLY A 312 -3.07 12.43 9.47
CA GLY A 312 -3.83 11.89 8.34
C GLY A 312 -4.94 10.88 8.68
N TYR A 313 -5.00 10.33 9.89
CA TYR A 313 -6.09 9.41 10.26
C TYR A 313 -7.36 10.18 10.61
N ASP A 314 -8.47 9.78 10.01
CA ASP A 314 -9.79 10.37 10.26
C ASP A 314 -10.43 9.74 11.50
N GLN A 315 -10.48 10.52 12.57
CA GLN A 315 -11.05 10.08 13.84
C GLN A 315 -12.59 10.01 13.82
N GLU A 316 -13.24 10.63 12.84
CA GLU A 316 -14.70 10.68 12.72
C GLU A 316 -15.24 9.48 11.95
N HIS A 317 -14.72 9.24 10.74
CA HIS A 317 -15.23 8.20 9.84
C HIS A 317 -14.34 6.94 9.78
N GLY A 318 -13.10 7.01 10.29
CA GLY A 318 -12.11 5.97 10.09
C GLY A 318 -11.43 6.03 8.72
N GLY A 319 -10.32 5.30 8.57
CA GLY A 319 -9.47 5.37 7.37
C GLY A 319 -8.58 6.61 7.31
N VAL A 320 -7.70 6.65 6.32
CA VAL A 320 -6.61 7.64 6.20
C VAL A 320 -6.83 8.52 4.98
N PHE A 321 -6.65 9.83 5.17
CA PHE A 321 -6.74 10.82 4.11
C PHE A 321 -5.60 10.69 3.09
N GLU A 322 -5.77 11.29 1.92
CA GLU A 322 -4.80 11.19 0.83
C GLU A 322 -3.51 11.95 1.12
N ALA A 323 -3.63 13.24 1.46
CA ALA A 323 -2.48 14.13 1.54
C ALA A 323 -2.68 15.25 2.57
N GLY A 324 -1.57 15.78 3.06
CA GLY A 324 -1.57 16.90 4.01
C GLY A 324 -0.20 17.53 4.16
N VAL A 325 -0.12 18.61 4.95
CA VAL A 325 1.14 19.27 5.30
C VAL A 325 1.60 18.76 6.66
N PRO A 326 2.84 18.26 6.82
CA PRO A 326 3.32 17.71 8.09
C PRO A 326 3.15 18.69 9.26
N GLY A 327 2.55 18.21 10.36
CA GLY A 327 2.29 19.01 11.56
C GLY A 327 1.11 19.99 11.48
N GLN A 328 0.32 19.96 10.39
CA GLN A 328 -0.93 20.72 10.28
C GLN A 328 -2.15 19.80 10.44
N ALA A 329 -3.30 20.39 10.77
CA ALA A 329 -4.56 19.65 10.84
C ALA A 329 -4.94 19.11 9.46
N SER A 330 -5.56 17.93 9.41
CA SER A 330 -5.99 17.30 8.17
C SER A 330 -6.87 18.23 7.33
N GLY A 331 -6.63 18.26 6.01
CA GLY A 331 -7.39 19.12 5.10
C GLY A 331 -6.98 20.60 5.09
N THR A 332 -5.93 20.98 5.83
CA THR A 332 -5.41 22.35 5.82
C THR A 332 -4.03 22.43 5.14
N GLY A 333 -3.75 23.59 4.53
CA GLY A 333 -2.50 23.84 3.80
C GLY A 333 -2.56 23.51 2.30
N GLU A 334 -1.52 23.93 1.59
CA GLU A 334 -1.38 23.71 0.15
C GLU A 334 -1.20 22.22 -0.16
N GLY A 335 -2.03 21.70 -1.07
CA GLY A 335 -1.95 20.30 -1.51
C GLY A 335 -2.56 19.28 -0.54
N ALA A 336 -3.25 19.72 0.52
CA ALA A 336 -3.99 18.82 1.41
C ALA A 336 -5.22 18.22 0.70
N SER A 337 -5.51 16.95 0.96
CA SER A 337 -6.63 16.22 0.37
C SER A 337 -7.21 15.25 1.40
N THR A 338 -8.49 15.43 1.74
CA THR A 338 -9.26 14.56 2.64
C THR A 338 -9.98 13.43 1.91
N LYS A 339 -9.63 13.17 0.65
CA LYS A 339 -10.13 12.00 -0.08
C LYS A 339 -9.61 10.71 0.54
N LYS A 340 -10.36 9.63 0.38
CA LYS A 340 -9.99 8.29 0.82
C LYS A 340 -9.71 7.44 -0.42
N VAL A 341 -8.44 7.27 -0.75
CA VAL A 341 -8.03 6.49 -1.94
C VAL A 341 -7.82 5.04 -1.55
N TRP A 342 -8.30 4.11 -2.39
CA TRP A 342 -8.33 2.67 -2.13
C TRP A 342 -6.98 2.08 -1.66
N TRP A 343 -5.90 2.38 -2.37
CA TRP A 343 -4.58 1.84 -2.06
C TRP A 343 -4.00 2.43 -0.77
N ILE A 344 -4.34 3.69 -0.44
CA ILE A 344 -3.92 4.31 0.82
C ILE A 344 -4.52 3.55 2.00
N GLN A 345 -5.80 3.14 1.88
CA GLN A 345 -6.44 2.36 2.94
C GLN A 345 -5.78 0.99 3.09
N ALA A 346 -5.48 0.32 1.99
CA ALA A 346 -4.78 -0.97 1.97
C ALA A 346 -3.41 -0.90 2.69
N GLU A 347 -2.59 0.11 2.37
CA GLU A 347 -1.27 0.27 2.99
C GLU A 347 -1.35 0.73 4.45
N SER A 348 -2.36 1.53 4.78
CA SER A 348 -2.60 1.97 6.15
C SER A 348 -2.95 0.80 7.05
N MET A 349 -3.78 -0.15 6.58
CA MET A 349 -4.10 -1.36 7.34
C MET A 349 -2.85 -2.20 7.63
N LEU A 350 -1.94 -2.35 6.66
CA LEU A 350 -0.66 -3.06 6.88
C LEU A 350 0.24 -2.33 7.88
N ALA A 351 0.39 -1.02 7.76
CA ALA A 351 1.20 -0.23 8.69
C ALA A 351 0.65 -0.27 10.13
N LEU A 352 -0.68 -0.23 10.28
CA LEU A 352 -1.36 -0.34 11.57
C LEU A 352 -1.19 -1.74 12.17
N LEU A 353 -1.45 -2.79 11.40
CA LEU A 353 -1.32 -4.17 11.86
C LEU A 353 0.12 -4.52 12.24
N GLN A 354 1.11 -4.20 11.40
CA GLN A 354 2.51 -4.52 11.67
C GLN A 354 2.98 -3.90 13.00
N ALA A 355 2.46 -2.72 13.32
CA ALA A 355 2.80 -2.04 14.55
C ALA A 355 2.03 -2.56 15.76
N ASP A 356 0.73 -2.84 15.61
CA ASP A 356 -0.09 -3.47 16.64
C ASP A 356 0.49 -4.83 17.07
N LEU A 357 0.88 -5.66 16.09
CA LEU A 357 1.56 -6.94 16.32
C LEU A 357 2.93 -6.81 17.00
N LYS A 358 3.44 -5.60 17.27
CA LYS A 358 4.67 -5.37 18.04
C LYS A 358 4.41 -4.72 19.39
N SER A 359 3.50 -3.75 19.45
CA SER A 359 3.26 -2.94 20.65
C SER A 359 2.02 -3.32 21.44
N GLU A 360 1.06 -4.05 20.84
CA GLU A 360 -0.26 -4.33 21.40
C GLU A 360 -0.99 -3.05 21.86
N ASP A 361 -0.86 -1.98 21.08
CA ASP A 361 -1.44 -0.68 21.42
C ASP A 361 -2.93 -0.67 21.00
N PRO A 362 -3.87 -0.58 21.96
CA PRO A 362 -5.31 -0.62 21.65
C PRO A 362 -5.76 0.51 20.72
N THR A 363 -5.01 1.61 20.63
CA THR A 363 -5.27 2.70 19.69
C THR A 363 -5.04 2.24 18.24
N LEU A 364 -3.96 1.49 18.00
CA LEU A 364 -3.63 0.98 16.67
C LEU A 364 -4.64 -0.08 16.22
N LEU A 365 -5.04 -0.99 17.11
CA LEU A 365 -6.08 -1.97 16.81
C LEU A 365 -7.43 -1.29 16.50
N LYS A 366 -7.80 -0.26 17.27
CA LYS A 366 -9.01 0.54 17.00
C LYS A 366 -8.95 1.23 15.63
N GLN A 367 -7.80 1.83 15.29
CA GLN A 367 -7.60 2.49 14.00
C GLN A 367 -7.60 1.50 12.82
N LEU A 368 -7.01 0.31 13.02
CA LEU A 368 -7.02 -0.78 12.05
C LEU A 368 -8.46 -1.22 11.76
N ASN A 369 -9.24 -1.48 12.81
CA ASN A 369 -10.63 -1.88 12.68
C ASN A 369 -11.48 -0.77 12.04
N GLY A 370 -11.31 0.49 12.44
CA GLY A 370 -11.99 1.63 11.82
C GLY A 370 -11.67 1.78 10.33
N THR A 371 -10.41 1.56 9.93
CA THR A 371 -10.01 1.58 8.52
C THR A 371 -10.64 0.42 7.75
N LEU A 372 -10.64 -0.79 8.31
CA LEU A 372 -11.22 -1.98 7.69
C LEU A 372 -12.74 -1.87 7.53
N GLU A 373 -13.44 -1.31 8.53
CA GLU A 373 -14.87 -1.02 8.45
C GLU A 373 -15.19 0.05 7.40
N PHE A 374 -14.38 1.11 7.34
CA PHE A 374 -14.51 2.12 6.30
C PHE A 374 -14.34 1.50 4.91
N VAL A 375 -13.31 0.67 4.73
CA VAL A 375 -13.08 -0.04 3.47
C VAL A 375 -14.27 -0.92 3.11
N ARG A 376 -14.75 -1.76 4.04
CA ARG A 376 -15.88 -2.66 3.80
C ARG A 376 -17.16 -1.91 3.43
N THR A 377 -17.39 -0.74 4.02
CA THR A 377 -18.65 0.00 3.89
C THR A 377 -18.66 0.95 2.70
N HIS A 378 -17.53 1.60 2.40
CA HIS A 378 -17.49 2.73 1.47
C HIS A 378 -16.57 2.51 0.26
N ILE A 379 -15.50 1.72 0.42
CA ILE A 379 -14.53 1.50 -0.66
C ILE A 379 -14.85 0.22 -1.44
N TYR A 380 -15.22 -0.86 -0.76
CA TYR A 380 -15.65 -2.08 -1.40
C TYR A 380 -17.02 -1.87 -2.05
N ASP A 381 -17.16 -2.30 -3.31
CA ASP A 381 -18.41 -2.27 -4.05
C ASP A 381 -19.13 -3.62 -3.93
N PRO A 382 -20.18 -3.75 -3.10
CA PRO A 382 -20.84 -5.02 -2.86
C PRO A 382 -21.69 -5.53 -4.03
N VAL A 383 -22.00 -4.66 -5.02
CA VAL A 383 -22.85 -5.03 -6.16
C VAL A 383 -22.04 -5.80 -7.19
N ASP A 384 -20.94 -5.18 -7.61
CA ASP A 384 -20.12 -5.69 -8.71
C ASP A 384 -18.81 -6.34 -8.21
N GLY A 385 -18.44 -6.17 -6.93
CA GLY A 385 -17.21 -6.70 -6.31
C GLY A 385 -15.97 -5.83 -6.55
N GLU A 386 -14.92 -6.03 -5.75
CA GLU A 386 -13.69 -5.21 -5.77
C GLU A 386 -13.93 -3.74 -5.32
N TRP A 387 -12.88 -2.92 -5.25
CA TRP A 387 -12.83 -1.63 -4.58
C TRP A 387 -12.97 -0.47 -5.58
N VAL A 388 -13.80 0.52 -5.26
CA VAL A 388 -13.85 1.79 -6.01
C VAL A 388 -12.54 2.55 -5.85
N TRP A 389 -12.27 3.50 -6.74
CA TRP A 389 -11.01 4.26 -6.71
C TRP A 389 -10.87 5.12 -5.45
N GLN A 390 -11.87 5.94 -5.14
CA GLN A 390 -11.81 6.82 -3.98
C GLN A 390 -13.20 7.31 -3.56
N THR A 391 -13.29 7.76 -2.31
CA THR A 391 -14.43 8.48 -1.76
C THR A 391 -14.01 9.85 -1.22
N ASP A 392 -14.98 10.69 -0.90
CA ASP A 392 -14.76 11.79 0.03
C ASP A 392 -14.56 11.27 1.47
N ALA A 393 -14.38 12.19 2.41
CA ALA A 393 -14.15 11.87 3.82
C ALA A 393 -15.29 11.05 4.45
N ALA A 394 -16.54 11.34 4.08
CA ALA A 394 -17.74 10.70 4.61
C ALA A 394 -18.08 9.36 3.94
N GLY A 395 -17.32 8.98 2.90
CA GLY A 395 -17.49 7.70 2.20
C GLY A 395 -18.40 7.77 0.97
N SER A 396 -18.72 8.95 0.46
CA SER A 396 -19.40 9.09 -0.83
C SER A 396 -18.42 8.93 -1.98
N VAL A 397 -18.74 8.07 -2.95
CA VAL A 397 -17.85 7.79 -4.07
C VAL A 397 -17.68 9.02 -4.96
N ILE A 398 -16.45 9.28 -5.40
CA ILE A 398 -16.11 10.42 -6.27
C ILE A 398 -16.00 9.97 -7.73
N GLU A 399 -16.78 10.60 -8.60
CA GLU A 399 -16.76 10.44 -10.06
C GLU A 399 -15.59 11.17 -10.73
N PRO A 400 -15.14 10.77 -11.96
CA PRO A 400 -15.61 9.66 -12.80
C PRO A 400 -14.91 8.33 -12.51
N TYR A 401 -13.99 8.30 -11.53
CA TYR A 401 -13.15 7.13 -11.28
C TYR A 401 -13.92 5.95 -10.69
N TYR A 402 -15.13 6.18 -10.17
CA TYR A 402 -16.07 5.13 -9.81
C TYR A 402 -16.32 4.13 -10.94
N TYR A 403 -16.36 4.61 -12.19
CA TYR A 403 -16.65 3.75 -13.33
C TYR A 403 -15.48 2.83 -13.70
N GLN A 404 -14.29 2.95 -13.09
CA GLN A 404 -13.12 2.14 -13.45
C GLN A 404 -12.65 1.26 -12.28
N LYS A 405 -12.81 -0.07 -12.41
CA LYS A 405 -12.28 -1.05 -11.44
C LYS A 405 -10.91 -1.60 -11.80
N GLY A 406 -10.48 -1.42 -13.05
CA GLY A 406 -9.12 -1.70 -13.48
C GLY A 406 -8.67 -0.66 -14.49
N ASN A 407 -7.42 -0.25 -14.41
CA ASN A 407 -6.70 0.50 -15.43
C ASN A 407 -5.19 0.25 -15.24
N ILE A 408 -4.34 0.86 -16.06
CA ILE A 408 -2.88 0.65 -15.97
C ILE A 408 -2.26 1.01 -14.60
N TRP A 409 -2.96 1.75 -13.74
CA TRP A 409 -2.56 2.10 -12.37
C TRP A 409 -3.32 1.35 -11.27
N LYS A 410 -4.55 0.92 -11.54
CA LYS A 410 -5.38 0.13 -10.64
C LYS A 410 -5.37 -1.35 -11.04
N ALA A 411 -4.63 -2.11 -10.26
CA ALA A 411 -4.51 -3.56 -10.37
C ALA A 411 -4.91 -4.22 -9.04
N SER A 412 -4.99 -5.54 -9.04
CA SER A 412 -5.35 -6.34 -7.86
C SER A 412 -4.36 -6.25 -6.70
N TYR A 413 -3.22 -5.59 -6.88
CA TYR A 413 -2.08 -5.66 -5.99
C TYR A 413 -2.35 -5.12 -4.59
N HIS A 414 -2.70 -3.84 -4.39
CA HIS A 414 -2.83 -3.30 -3.04
C HIS A 414 -4.01 -3.92 -2.26
N SER A 415 -5.15 -4.10 -2.93
CA SER A 415 -6.35 -4.70 -2.33
C SER A 415 -6.06 -6.14 -1.91
N LEU A 416 -5.56 -6.99 -2.81
CA LEU A 416 -5.24 -8.37 -2.43
C LEU A 416 -4.03 -8.46 -1.49
N ARG A 417 -2.93 -7.74 -1.74
CA ARG A 417 -1.71 -7.76 -0.90
C ARG A 417 -2.05 -7.47 0.54
N SER A 418 -2.78 -6.37 0.80
CA SER A 418 -3.13 -6.00 2.16
C SER A 418 -3.90 -7.11 2.86
N MET A 419 -4.97 -7.62 2.24
CA MET A 419 -5.81 -8.64 2.85
C MET A 419 -5.11 -10.00 3.02
N LEU A 420 -4.22 -10.38 2.11
CA LEU A 420 -3.44 -11.62 2.19
C LEU A 420 -2.35 -11.52 3.26
N PHE A 421 -1.62 -10.40 3.32
CA PHE A 421 -0.60 -10.17 4.32
C PHE A 421 -1.20 -10.05 5.71
N MET A 422 -2.35 -9.37 5.89
CA MET A 422 -3.00 -9.32 7.19
C MET A 422 -3.33 -10.71 7.73
N GLN A 423 -3.89 -11.59 6.89
CA GLN A 423 -4.15 -12.97 7.27
C GLN A 423 -2.87 -13.73 7.61
N GLN A 424 -1.81 -13.55 6.83
CA GLN A 424 -0.53 -14.20 7.06
C GLN A 424 0.10 -13.76 8.38
N TRP A 425 0.21 -12.44 8.62
CA TRP A 425 0.87 -11.89 9.80
C TRP A 425 0.10 -12.22 11.09
N ILE A 426 -1.23 -12.22 11.06
CA ILE A 426 -2.04 -12.64 12.21
C ILE A 426 -1.83 -14.13 12.52
N LYS A 427 -1.75 -14.99 11.49
CA LYS A 427 -1.45 -16.42 11.69
C LYS A 427 -0.04 -16.67 12.22
N GLU A 428 0.96 -15.95 11.70
CA GLU A 428 2.35 -16.05 12.16
C GLU A 428 2.47 -15.65 13.63
N ARG A 429 1.74 -14.62 14.07
CA ARG A 429 1.65 -14.22 15.48
C ARG A 429 0.98 -15.28 16.35
N ALA A 430 -0.09 -15.93 15.88
CA ALA A 430 -0.80 -16.95 16.66
C ALA A 430 -0.02 -18.27 16.81
N GLY A 431 0.94 -18.53 15.92
CA GLY A 431 1.81 -19.70 15.97
C GLY A 431 3.18 -19.48 16.61
N ALA A 432 3.53 -18.23 16.97
CA ALA A 432 4.73 -17.84 17.70
C ALA A 432 4.44 -17.76 19.20
#